data_AF-A0A8S3T550-F1
#
_entry.id   AF-A0A8S3T550-F1
#
_cell.length_a   1.000
_cell.length_b   1.000
_cell.length_c   1.000
_cell.angle_alpha   90.00
_cell.angle_beta   90.00
_cell.angle_gamma   90.00
#
_symmetry.space_group_name_H-M   'P 1'
#
loop_
_entity.id
_entity.type
_entity.pdbx_description
1 polymer ?
#
loop_
_entity_poly.entity_id
_entity_poly.type
_entity_poly.pdbx_seq_one_letter_code
_entity_poly.pdbx_strand_id
1 'polypeptide(L)'
;MSKKFFLKKTYAEALRGLPEREMKASVLTDMWSKAGDILLIEHAVCKVPGQQDSRRVTSMSNSKTSHYVEYTRKSGRVSCDCYMYKLYKICQHAVAGAEDIGVLNLFITWRNRNKNNFTLTAAVNSTLPSTAGKKPTDKSTWKRHKTSNATATVTTVDGIVLDQSAESNYIFRFLRNTRIMVCYGCGKKFRQNIMEVPEEPQDIVIARKEFRQYVNEAGLLKMSFKKEFVHYHTKKRCVLHKDPSFEPQSIVISTDIRSLLQESHKTLIKHELGISL
;
A
#
# COMPACT_ATOMS: atom_id res chain seq x y z
N MET A 1 -29.01 -6.29 -27.98
CA MET A 1 -28.53 -7.64 -27.58
C MET A 1 -28.16 -7.60 -26.10
N SER A 2 -28.80 -8.43 -25.28
CA SER A 2 -28.66 -8.39 -23.81
C SER A 2 -27.24 -8.75 -23.37
N LYS A 3 -26.67 -8.00 -22.41
CA LYS A 3 -25.36 -8.25 -21.77
C LYS A 3 -25.19 -9.73 -21.31
N LYS A 4 -26.28 -10.46 -21.08
CA LYS A 4 -26.30 -11.90 -20.77
C LYS A 4 -25.73 -12.81 -21.87
N PHE A 5 -25.79 -12.45 -23.16
CA PHE A 5 -25.35 -13.33 -24.24
C PHE A 5 -23.82 -13.29 -24.47
N PHE A 6 -23.17 -12.16 -24.14
CA PHE A 6 -21.73 -11.98 -24.39
C PHE A 6 -20.88 -12.74 -23.36
N LEU A 7 -21.28 -12.70 -22.08
CA LEU A 7 -20.59 -13.44 -21.00
C LEU A 7 -20.61 -14.96 -21.18
N LYS A 8 -21.66 -15.54 -21.79
CA LYS A 8 -21.73 -16.99 -22.06
C LYS A 8 -20.75 -17.44 -23.14
N LYS A 9 -20.41 -16.59 -24.12
CA LYS A 9 -19.47 -16.92 -25.19
C LYS A 9 -18.02 -16.80 -24.70
N THR A 10 -17.70 -15.76 -23.93
CA THR A 10 -16.39 -15.58 -23.29
C THR A 10 -16.11 -16.63 -22.21
N TYR A 11 -17.15 -17.15 -21.55
CA TYR A 11 -17.08 -18.24 -20.58
C TYR A 11 -16.54 -19.55 -21.18
N ALA A 12 -17.01 -19.96 -22.36
CA ALA A 12 -16.55 -21.19 -23.02
C ALA A 12 -15.11 -21.08 -23.55
N GLU A 13 -14.63 -19.87 -23.85
CA GLU A 13 -13.24 -19.60 -24.24
C GLU A 13 -12.30 -19.53 -23.03
N ALA A 14 -12.76 -18.94 -21.92
CA ALA A 14 -11.99 -18.88 -20.68
C ALA A 14 -11.75 -20.26 -20.05
N LEU A 15 -12.72 -21.19 -20.16
CA LEU A 15 -12.58 -22.56 -19.64
C LEU A 15 -11.63 -23.44 -20.45
N ARG A 16 -11.54 -23.25 -21.78
CA ARG A 16 -10.66 -24.06 -22.65
C ARG A 16 -9.16 -23.94 -22.35
N GLY A 17 -8.75 -22.90 -21.61
CA GLY A 17 -7.34 -22.63 -21.28
C GLY A 17 -6.93 -22.96 -19.83
N LEU A 18 -7.87 -23.38 -18.99
CA LEU A 18 -7.65 -23.55 -17.55
C LEU A 18 -7.31 -25.01 -17.20
N PRO A 19 -6.11 -25.30 -16.67
CA PRO A 19 -5.84 -26.61 -16.13
C PRO A 19 -6.70 -26.83 -14.89
N GLU A 20 -7.41 -27.95 -14.86
CA GLU A 20 -8.35 -28.39 -13.81
C GLU A 20 -7.71 -28.42 -12.39
N ARG A 21 -6.38 -28.36 -12.31
CA ARG A 21 -5.58 -28.35 -11.07
C ARG A 21 -5.66 -27.07 -10.22
N GLU A 22 -6.07 -25.91 -10.75
CA GLU A 22 -6.00 -24.64 -9.99
C GLU A 22 -7.31 -24.24 -9.28
N MET A 23 -8.48 -24.60 -9.82
CA MET A 23 -9.79 -24.27 -9.26
C MET A 23 -10.84 -25.22 -9.83
N LYS A 24 -11.70 -25.80 -8.97
CA LYS A 24 -12.79 -26.68 -9.42
C LYS A 24 -13.67 -25.95 -10.45
N ALA A 25 -14.03 -26.64 -11.52
CA ALA A 25 -14.85 -26.09 -12.59
C ALA A 25 -16.16 -25.45 -12.05
N SER A 26 -16.79 -26.07 -11.06
CA SER A 26 -18.00 -25.51 -10.41
C SER A 26 -17.77 -24.13 -9.77
N VAL A 27 -16.62 -23.92 -9.13
CA VAL A 27 -16.28 -22.62 -8.50
C VAL A 27 -16.04 -21.55 -9.55
N LEU A 28 -15.41 -21.92 -10.67
CA LEU A 28 -15.27 -21.03 -11.83
C LEU A 28 -16.66 -20.66 -12.36
N THR A 29 -17.54 -21.63 -12.60
CA THR A 29 -18.91 -21.40 -13.08
C THR A 29 -19.67 -20.41 -12.20
N ASP A 30 -19.66 -20.65 -10.88
CA ASP A 30 -20.33 -19.79 -9.92
C ASP A 30 -19.75 -18.36 -9.91
N MET A 31 -18.42 -18.24 -10.00
CA MET A 31 -17.74 -16.96 -10.06
C MET A 31 -18.16 -16.16 -11.31
N TRP A 32 -18.22 -16.82 -12.47
CA TRP A 32 -18.65 -16.20 -13.72
C TRP A 32 -20.13 -15.82 -13.70
N SER A 33 -20.99 -16.66 -13.12
CA SER A 33 -22.41 -16.33 -12.92
C SER A 33 -22.57 -15.07 -12.08
N LYS A 34 -21.90 -15.01 -10.92
CA LYS A 34 -21.93 -13.85 -10.02
C LYS A 34 -21.41 -12.57 -10.68
N ALA A 35 -20.39 -12.68 -11.53
CA ALA A 35 -19.90 -11.53 -12.30
C ALA A 35 -20.99 -10.99 -13.25
N GLY A 36 -21.75 -11.89 -13.88
CA GLY A 36 -22.92 -11.53 -14.68
C GLY A 36 -24.03 -10.88 -13.86
N ASP A 37 -24.33 -11.41 -12.68
CA ASP A 37 -25.34 -10.85 -11.78
C ASP A 37 -24.97 -9.44 -11.33
N ILE A 38 -23.69 -9.20 -11.00
CA ILE A 38 -23.17 -7.86 -10.68
C ILE A 38 -23.43 -6.88 -11.83
N LEU A 39 -23.21 -7.29 -13.09
CA LEU A 39 -23.39 -6.43 -14.25
C LEU A 39 -24.86 -6.14 -14.59
N LEU A 40 -25.80 -6.88 -14.01
CA LEU A 40 -27.24 -6.67 -14.15
C LEU A 40 -27.79 -5.70 -13.10
N ILE A 41 -27.14 -5.58 -11.95
CA ILE A 41 -27.56 -4.66 -10.90
C ILE A 41 -27.14 -3.25 -11.27
N GLU A 42 -28.09 -2.32 -11.27
CA GLU A 42 -27.83 -0.92 -11.55
C GLU A 42 -26.87 -0.32 -10.50
N HIS A 43 -25.88 0.44 -10.96
CA HIS A 43 -24.84 1.04 -10.12
C HIS A 43 -23.99 0.05 -9.28
N ALA A 44 -24.05 -1.26 -9.55
CA ALA A 44 -23.13 -2.22 -8.90
C ALA A 44 -21.69 -2.12 -9.43
N VAL A 45 -21.51 -1.54 -10.61
CA VAL A 45 -20.20 -1.18 -11.17
C VAL A 45 -20.18 0.32 -11.44
N CYS A 46 -19.33 1.04 -10.73
CA CYS A 46 -19.21 2.50 -10.83
C CYS A 46 -17.82 2.91 -11.31
N LYS A 47 -17.77 3.95 -12.15
CA LYS A 47 -16.51 4.60 -12.55
C LYS A 47 -15.93 5.34 -11.36
N VAL A 48 -14.62 5.24 -11.18
CA VAL A 48 -13.91 6.01 -10.15
C VAL A 48 -13.64 7.42 -10.71
N PRO A 49 -14.02 8.49 -10.00
CA PRO A 49 -13.76 9.86 -10.46
C PRO A 49 -12.26 10.08 -10.72
N GLY A 50 -11.95 10.68 -11.88
CA GLY A 50 -10.56 10.95 -12.29
C GLY A 50 -9.77 9.72 -12.76
N GLN A 51 -10.37 8.53 -12.80
CA GLN A 51 -9.69 7.30 -13.23
C GLN A 51 -10.53 6.51 -14.25
N GLN A 52 -10.17 6.61 -15.53
CA GLN A 52 -10.91 5.96 -16.62
C GLN A 52 -10.79 4.43 -16.61
N ASP A 53 -9.65 3.92 -16.13
CA ASP A 53 -9.30 2.50 -16.12
C ASP A 53 -9.66 1.78 -14.81
N SER A 54 -10.37 2.46 -13.91
CA SER A 54 -10.70 1.95 -12.59
C SER A 54 -12.21 1.89 -12.37
N ARG A 55 -12.65 0.87 -11.63
CA ARG A 55 -14.03 0.64 -11.24
C ARG A 55 -14.14 0.32 -9.75
N ARG A 56 -15.25 0.75 -9.15
CA ARG A 56 -15.73 0.25 -7.87
C ARG A 56 -16.82 -0.77 -8.15
N VAL A 57 -16.65 -1.99 -7.64
CA VAL A 57 -17.58 -3.10 -7.86
C VAL A 57 -18.15 -3.56 -6.52
N THR A 58 -19.47 -3.58 -6.37
CA THR A 58 -20.15 -4.01 -5.14
C THR A 58 -19.93 -5.49 -4.86
N SER A 59 -19.74 -5.84 -3.58
CA SER A 59 -19.66 -7.23 -3.15
C SER A 59 -21.05 -7.82 -2.96
N MET A 60 -21.36 -8.92 -3.67
CA MET A 60 -22.60 -9.66 -3.46
C MET A 60 -22.65 -10.39 -2.11
N SER A 61 -21.49 -10.69 -1.51
CA SER A 61 -21.40 -11.38 -0.22
C SER A 61 -21.58 -10.45 0.97
N ASN A 62 -21.33 -9.15 0.78
CA ASN A 62 -21.53 -8.13 1.81
C ASN A 62 -21.83 -6.78 1.14
N SER A 63 -23.10 -6.40 1.15
CA SER A 63 -23.61 -5.17 0.51
C SER A 63 -22.99 -3.88 1.04
N LYS A 64 -22.37 -3.90 2.24
CA LYS A 64 -21.66 -2.75 2.81
C LYS A 64 -20.23 -2.60 2.28
N THR A 65 -19.75 -3.51 1.44
CA THR A 65 -18.38 -3.52 0.94
C THR A 65 -18.35 -3.45 -0.58
N SER A 66 -17.37 -2.70 -1.10
CA SER A 66 -17.07 -2.64 -2.52
C SER A 66 -15.58 -2.88 -2.73
N HIS A 67 -15.25 -3.43 -3.89
CA HIS A 67 -13.91 -3.77 -4.29
C HIS A 67 -13.41 -2.80 -5.35
N TYR A 68 -12.18 -2.34 -5.19
CA TYR A 68 -11.52 -1.53 -6.21
C TYR A 68 -10.92 -2.44 -7.28
N VAL A 69 -11.28 -2.17 -8.53
CA VAL A 69 -10.81 -2.88 -9.72
C VAL A 69 -10.05 -1.91 -10.61
N GLU A 70 -8.87 -2.31 -11.06
CA GLU A 70 -7.99 -1.46 -11.86
C GLU A 70 -7.44 -2.22 -13.06
N TYR A 71 -7.51 -1.60 -14.24
CA TYR A 71 -6.91 -2.11 -15.46
C TYR A 71 -5.55 -1.48 -15.72
N THR A 72 -4.52 -2.31 -15.95
CA THR A 72 -3.18 -1.89 -16.33
C THR A 72 -2.97 -2.07 -17.84
N ARG A 73 -3.07 -0.97 -18.61
CA ARG A 73 -2.93 -0.97 -20.08
C ARG A 73 -1.65 -1.65 -20.59
N LYS A 74 -0.52 -1.41 -19.94
CA LYS A 74 0.80 -1.94 -20.38
C LYS A 74 0.89 -3.46 -20.36
N SER A 75 0.17 -4.11 -19.44
CA SER A 75 0.28 -5.56 -19.22
C SER A 75 -0.96 -6.34 -19.62
N GLY A 76 -2.09 -5.68 -19.84
CA GLY A 76 -3.38 -6.35 -20.00
C GLY A 76 -3.94 -6.89 -18.67
N ARG A 77 -3.33 -6.57 -17.53
CA ARG A 77 -3.74 -7.05 -16.21
C ARG A 77 -4.95 -6.27 -15.69
N VAL A 78 -5.89 -6.98 -15.09
CA VAL A 78 -6.93 -6.39 -14.23
C VAL A 78 -6.69 -6.86 -12.79
N SER A 79 -6.59 -5.93 -11.84
CA SER A 79 -6.43 -6.21 -10.41
C SER A 79 -7.68 -5.92 -9.60
N CYS A 80 -7.88 -6.72 -8.54
CA CYS A 80 -8.94 -6.51 -7.55
C CYS A 80 -8.35 -6.68 -6.14
N ASP A 81 -8.87 -5.91 -5.17
CA ASP A 81 -8.45 -5.97 -3.77
C ASP A 81 -9.13 -7.10 -2.96
N CYS A 82 -9.99 -7.91 -3.58
CA CYS A 82 -10.71 -8.97 -2.88
C CYS A 82 -9.85 -10.22 -2.59
N TYR A 83 -10.26 -10.98 -1.59
CA TYR A 83 -9.61 -12.23 -1.16
C TYR A 83 -9.44 -13.23 -2.30
N MET A 84 -10.49 -13.50 -3.07
CA MET A 84 -10.44 -14.47 -4.17
C MET A 84 -9.43 -14.08 -5.23
N TYR A 85 -9.33 -12.78 -5.54
CA TYR A 85 -8.33 -12.29 -6.48
C TYR A 85 -6.91 -12.47 -5.93
N LYS A 86 -6.69 -12.26 -4.62
CA LYS A 86 -5.37 -12.47 -4.01
C LYS A 86 -4.86 -13.89 -4.24
N LEU A 87 -5.75 -14.89 -4.12
CA LEU A 87 -5.44 -16.31 -4.27
C LEU A 87 -5.30 -16.78 -5.71
N TYR A 88 -6.28 -16.45 -6.55
CA TYR A 88 -6.41 -17.07 -7.88
C TYR A 88 -6.12 -16.11 -9.05
N LYS A 89 -5.82 -14.84 -8.72
CA LYS A 89 -5.68 -13.71 -9.67
C LYS A 89 -6.89 -13.54 -10.61
N ILE A 90 -8.04 -14.04 -10.16
CA ILE A 90 -9.34 -13.86 -10.78
C ILE A 90 -10.41 -13.89 -9.70
N CYS A 91 -11.46 -13.11 -9.90
CA CYS A 91 -12.65 -13.11 -9.05
C CYS A 91 -13.82 -12.52 -9.85
N GLN A 92 -15.03 -12.67 -9.33
CA GLN A 92 -16.23 -12.10 -9.93
C GLN A 92 -16.15 -10.58 -10.14
N HIS A 93 -15.52 -9.84 -9.21
CA HIS A 93 -15.37 -8.38 -9.32
C HIS A 93 -14.41 -7.97 -10.44
N ALA A 94 -13.28 -8.67 -10.58
CA ALA A 94 -12.31 -8.41 -11.63
C ALA A 94 -12.91 -8.73 -13.01
N VAL A 95 -13.68 -9.80 -13.13
CA VAL A 95 -14.40 -10.15 -14.37
C VAL A 95 -15.45 -9.09 -14.71
N ALA A 96 -16.30 -8.71 -13.75
CA ALA A 96 -17.31 -7.68 -13.94
C ALA A 96 -16.70 -6.32 -14.31
N GLY A 97 -15.66 -5.90 -13.60
CA GLY A 97 -14.96 -4.65 -13.91
C GLY A 97 -14.24 -4.68 -15.26
N ALA A 98 -13.63 -5.81 -15.64
CA ALA A 98 -12.97 -5.95 -16.94
C ALA A 98 -13.96 -5.89 -18.10
N GLU A 99 -15.15 -6.50 -17.94
CA GLU A 99 -16.24 -6.44 -18.92
C GLU A 99 -16.79 -5.02 -19.05
N ASP A 100 -17.04 -4.32 -17.93
CA ASP A 100 -17.52 -2.93 -17.96
C ASP A 100 -16.49 -1.95 -18.57
N ILE A 101 -15.19 -2.23 -18.41
CA ILE A 101 -14.12 -1.47 -19.07
C ILE A 101 -13.99 -1.87 -20.56
N GLY A 102 -14.48 -3.04 -20.98
CA GLY A 102 -14.33 -3.56 -22.34
C GLY A 102 -12.99 -4.26 -22.62
N VAL A 103 -12.30 -4.74 -21.59
CA VAL A 103 -10.94 -5.33 -21.67
C VAL A 103 -10.90 -6.78 -21.18
N LEU A 104 -12.05 -7.44 -21.06
CA LEU A 104 -12.16 -8.81 -20.55
C LEU A 104 -11.25 -9.81 -21.32
N ASN A 105 -11.23 -9.74 -22.65
CA ASN A 105 -10.39 -10.64 -23.47
C ASN A 105 -8.89 -10.45 -23.21
N LEU A 106 -8.45 -9.20 -23.02
CA LEU A 106 -7.05 -8.89 -22.67
C LEU A 106 -6.70 -9.43 -21.29
N PHE A 107 -7.61 -9.29 -20.33
CA PHE A 107 -7.45 -9.83 -18.98
C PHE A 107 -7.35 -11.35 -18.95
N ILE A 108 -8.23 -12.06 -19.66
CA ILE A 108 -8.19 -13.53 -19.74
C ILE A 108 -6.91 -13.99 -20.43
N THR A 109 -6.50 -13.32 -21.51
CA THR A 109 -5.23 -13.62 -22.20
C THR A 109 -4.03 -13.43 -21.28
N TRP A 110 -3.97 -12.31 -20.55
CA TRP A 110 -2.93 -12.05 -19.56
C TRP A 110 -2.89 -13.13 -18.48
N ARG A 111 -4.05 -13.52 -17.94
CA ARG A 111 -4.13 -14.53 -16.88
C ARG A 111 -3.67 -15.90 -17.38
N ASN A 112 -4.14 -16.31 -18.55
CA ASN A 112 -3.79 -17.60 -19.16
C ASN A 112 -2.31 -17.68 -19.55
N ARG A 113 -1.62 -16.56 -19.76
CA ARG A 113 -0.16 -16.54 -19.92
C ARG A 113 0.58 -16.70 -18.59
N ASN A 114 -0.04 -16.29 -17.49
CA ASN A 114 0.56 -16.30 -16.15
C ASN A 114 -0.05 -17.42 -15.27
N LYS A 115 0.06 -18.68 -15.73
CA LYS A 115 -0.56 -19.89 -15.13
C LYS A 115 0.07 -20.36 -13.79
N ASN A 116 1.03 -19.62 -13.23
CA ASN A 116 1.74 -20.00 -12.00
C ASN A 116 1.39 -19.11 -10.80
N ASN A 117 0.20 -18.52 -10.79
CA ASN A 117 -0.14 -17.51 -9.79
C ASN A 117 -0.89 -18.04 -8.57
N PHE A 118 -1.30 -19.32 -8.56
CA PHE A 118 -1.81 -19.94 -7.34
C PHE A 118 -0.66 -20.18 -6.36
N THR A 119 -0.61 -19.41 -5.28
CA THR A 119 0.39 -19.59 -4.23
C THR A 119 -0.27 -20.28 -3.04
N LEU A 120 0.11 -21.53 -2.75
CA LEU A 120 -0.32 -22.24 -1.52
C LEU A 120 -0.04 -21.40 -0.27
N THR A 121 1.08 -20.70 -0.25
CA THR A 121 1.46 -19.73 0.78
C THR A 121 0.46 -18.58 0.92
N ALA A 122 -0.14 -18.11 -0.18
CA ALA A 122 -1.17 -17.08 -0.12
C ALA A 122 -2.49 -17.62 0.45
N ALA A 123 -2.85 -18.87 0.14
CA ALA A 123 -4.05 -19.54 0.68
C ALA A 123 -3.93 -19.87 2.18
N VAL A 124 -2.72 -20.27 2.61
CA VAL A 124 -2.43 -20.54 4.03
C VAL A 124 -2.34 -19.24 4.82
N ASN A 125 -1.65 -18.23 4.32
CA ASN A 125 -1.52 -16.92 5.01
C ASN A 125 -2.81 -16.12 5.06
N SER A 126 -3.83 -16.50 4.30
CA SER A 126 -5.09 -15.77 4.25
C SER A 126 -6.13 -16.32 5.23
N THR A 127 -5.95 -17.53 5.74
CA THR A 127 -6.73 -18.12 6.85
C THR A 127 -6.03 -17.96 8.20
N LEU A 128 -4.71 -17.77 8.20
CA LEU A 128 -3.93 -17.54 9.42
C LEU A 128 -4.18 -16.13 9.98
N PRO A 129 -4.54 -16.00 11.27
CA PRO A 129 -4.46 -14.71 11.94
C PRO A 129 -3.03 -14.21 11.91
N SER A 130 -2.83 -12.89 11.89
CA SER A 130 -1.50 -12.22 11.77
C SER A 130 -0.50 -12.55 12.89
N THR A 131 -0.91 -13.36 13.87
CA THR A 131 -0.17 -13.81 15.04
C THR A 131 0.16 -15.29 15.04
N ALA A 132 -0.37 -16.09 14.10
CA ALA A 132 -0.11 -17.52 14.06
C ALA A 132 1.39 -17.81 13.81
N GLY A 133 1.96 -18.73 14.59
CA GLY A 133 3.37 -19.11 14.51
C GLY A 133 4.35 -18.20 15.25
N LYS A 134 3.90 -17.12 15.90
CA LYS A 134 4.76 -16.33 16.80
C LYS A 134 4.91 -17.09 18.12
N LYS A 135 6.10 -17.67 18.34
CA LYS A 135 6.49 -18.26 19.63
C LYS A 135 6.25 -17.21 20.72
N PRO A 136 5.56 -17.54 21.84
CA PRO A 136 5.43 -16.61 22.95
C PRO A 136 6.84 -16.30 23.44
N THR A 137 7.29 -15.06 23.23
CA THR A 137 8.55 -14.61 23.81
C THR A 137 8.30 -14.42 25.30
N ASP A 138 9.02 -15.18 26.12
CA ASP A 138 9.01 -15.00 27.57
C ASP A 138 9.48 -13.59 27.93
N LYS A 139 8.50 -12.81 28.38
CA LYS A 139 8.52 -11.61 29.24
C LYS A 139 9.72 -10.65 29.10
N SER A 140 9.43 -9.48 28.51
CA SER A 140 9.68 -8.22 29.23
C SER A 140 8.34 -7.54 29.46
N THR A 141 8.00 -7.40 30.74
CA THR A 141 6.84 -6.67 31.22
C THR A 141 7.04 -5.19 30.92
N TRP A 142 6.45 -4.70 29.83
CA TRP A 142 6.08 -3.30 29.74
C TRP A 142 4.56 -3.24 29.62
N LYS A 143 3.92 -2.82 30.71
CA LYS A 143 2.50 -2.47 30.72
C LYS A 143 2.33 -1.31 29.72
N ARG A 144 2.04 -1.64 28.46
CA ARG A 144 1.39 -0.69 27.56
C ARG A 144 -0.01 -0.50 28.12
N HIS A 145 -0.25 0.68 28.69
CA HIS A 145 -1.61 1.20 28.81
C HIS A 145 -2.24 1.11 27.42
N LYS A 146 -3.13 0.14 27.28
CA LYS A 146 -3.95 -0.06 26.11
C LYS A 146 -5.05 1.00 26.24
N THR A 147 -4.83 2.19 25.69
CA THR A 147 -5.94 3.09 25.44
C THR A 147 -6.81 2.42 24.39
N SER A 148 -7.98 1.97 24.84
CA SER A 148 -9.08 1.51 24.02
C SER A 148 -9.36 2.55 22.94
N ASN A 149 -9.54 2.10 21.69
CA ASN A 149 -10.25 2.87 20.69
C ASN A 149 -11.68 3.10 21.20
N ALA A 150 -11.90 4.24 21.84
CA ALA A 150 -13.23 4.73 22.10
C ALA A 150 -13.84 5.12 20.76
N THR A 151 -14.98 4.49 20.46
CA THR A 151 -15.95 4.90 19.47
C THR A 151 -16.15 6.42 19.54
N ALA A 152 -15.88 7.13 18.45
CA ALA A 152 -16.13 8.56 18.37
C ALA A 152 -17.65 8.80 18.32
N THR A 153 -18.25 9.06 19.47
CA THR A 153 -19.51 9.79 19.58
C THR A 153 -19.27 11.25 19.23
N VAL A 154 -20.06 11.76 18.29
CA VAL A 154 -20.14 13.18 17.95
C VAL A 154 -20.66 13.93 19.17
N THR A 155 -19.83 14.79 19.76
CA THR A 155 -20.28 15.85 20.65
C THR A 155 -19.58 17.13 20.23
N THR A 156 -20.34 18.01 19.60
CA THR A 156 -19.99 19.40 19.32
C THR A 156 -19.89 20.19 20.62
N VAL A 157 -18.76 20.86 20.86
CA VAL A 157 -18.67 22.21 21.44
C VAL A 157 -17.25 22.75 21.16
N ASP A 158 -17.21 24.00 20.68
CA ASP A 158 -16.07 24.91 20.51
C ASP A 158 -14.94 24.49 19.56
N GLY A 159 -15.02 25.03 18.33
CA GLY A 159 -14.20 24.66 17.18
C GLY A 159 -12.69 24.79 17.37
N ILE A 160 -12.00 23.65 17.19
CA ILE A 160 -10.62 23.55 16.71
C ILE A 160 -10.56 22.34 15.77
N VAL A 161 -10.21 22.59 14.50
CA VAL A 161 -9.93 21.55 13.50
C VAL A 161 -8.53 20.98 13.78
N LEU A 162 -8.45 19.71 14.19
CA LEU A 162 -7.21 18.90 14.21
C LEU A 162 -7.41 17.75 13.21
N ASP A 163 -7.24 17.98 11.91
CA ASP A 163 -6.00 18.07 11.10
C ASP A 163 -5.56 16.71 10.51
N GLN A 164 -5.50 16.68 9.18
CA GLN A 164 -5.22 15.56 8.30
C GLN A 164 -3.69 15.24 8.18
N SER A 165 -2.84 15.75 9.08
CA SER A 165 -1.43 16.05 8.77
C SER A 165 -0.35 15.10 9.31
N ALA A 166 -0.66 14.05 10.10
CA ALA A 166 0.41 13.21 10.67
C ALA A 166 1.28 12.46 9.63
N GLU A 167 0.75 12.19 8.43
CA GLU A 167 1.49 11.47 7.38
C GLU A 167 2.40 12.36 6.52
N SER A 168 2.26 13.69 6.59
CA SER A 168 3.04 14.64 5.77
C SER A 168 4.13 15.35 6.55
N ASN A 169 4.25 15.10 7.85
CA ASN A 169 5.22 15.77 8.70
C ASN A 169 6.63 15.20 8.54
N TYR A 170 7.62 16.08 8.66
CA TYR A 170 9.01 15.69 8.86
C TYR A 170 9.21 15.24 10.31
N ILE A 171 9.94 14.14 10.51
CA ILE A 171 10.24 13.56 11.83
C ILE A 171 11.71 13.16 11.92
N PHE A 172 12.23 13.01 13.13
CA PHE A 172 13.54 12.38 13.35
C PHE A 172 13.44 10.86 13.51
N ARG A 173 14.48 10.16 13.05
CA ARG A 173 14.66 8.72 13.27
C ARG A 173 16.12 8.38 13.48
N PHE A 174 16.39 7.44 14.38
CA PHE A 174 17.71 6.83 14.53
C PHE A 174 17.94 5.75 13.46
N LEU A 175 19.19 5.62 13.03
CA LEU A 175 19.63 4.62 12.05
C LEU A 175 19.78 3.22 12.69
N ARG A 176 19.93 3.14 14.01
CA ARG A 176 20.01 1.87 14.75
C ARG A 176 18.82 0.97 14.44
N ASN A 177 19.09 -0.31 14.20
CA ASN A 177 18.09 -1.33 13.86
C ASN A 177 17.29 -1.03 12.57
N THR A 178 17.80 -0.20 11.67
CA THR A 178 17.16 0.07 10.37
C THR A 178 17.98 -0.50 9.21
N ARG A 179 17.42 -0.50 8.00
CA ARG A 179 18.13 -0.81 6.74
C ARG A 179 18.38 0.44 5.87
N ILE A 180 18.32 1.62 6.48
CA ILE A 180 18.49 2.90 5.78
C ILE A 180 19.97 3.05 5.39
N MET A 181 20.26 3.40 4.15
CA MET A 181 21.63 3.44 3.63
C MET A 181 22.00 4.76 2.96
N VAL A 182 21.04 5.44 2.31
CA VAL A 182 21.31 6.57 1.42
C VAL A 182 20.39 7.74 1.73
N CYS A 183 20.96 8.94 1.73
CA CYS A 183 20.23 10.20 1.80
C CYS A 183 19.63 10.53 0.43
N TYR A 184 18.32 10.75 0.39
CA TYR A 184 17.61 11.11 -0.85
C TYR A 184 17.82 12.56 -1.28
N GLY A 185 18.34 13.40 -0.39
CA GLY A 185 18.67 14.78 -0.69
C GLY A 185 19.97 14.94 -1.46
N CYS A 186 21.04 14.30 -0.99
CA CYS A 186 22.38 14.47 -1.56
C CYS A 186 22.96 13.23 -2.24
N GLY A 187 22.25 12.10 -2.22
CA GLY A 187 22.69 10.83 -2.80
C GLY A 187 23.82 10.11 -2.06
N LYS A 188 24.43 10.75 -1.04
CA LYS A 188 25.51 10.15 -0.24
C LYS A 188 24.98 9.10 0.74
N LYS A 189 25.81 8.11 1.03
CA LYS A 189 25.52 7.07 2.03
C LYS A 189 25.61 7.63 3.44
N PHE A 190 24.73 7.16 4.33
CA PHE A 190 24.84 7.40 5.77
C PHE A 190 25.92 6.53 6.42
N ARG A 191 26.09 5.31 5.89
CA ARG A 191 26.99 4.27 6.42
C ARG A 191 27.47 3.34 5.32
N GLN A 192 28.61 2.67 5.57
CA GLN A 192 29.25 1.77 4.61
C GLN A 192 28.40 0.52 4.35
N ASN A 193 27.89 -0.10 5.42
CA ASN A 193 27.02 -1.28 5.39
C ASN A 193 25.89 -1.16 6.43
N ILE A 194 24.94 -2.11 6.45
CA ILE A 194 23.75 -2.07 7.31
C ILE A 194 24.08 -2.30 8.80
N MET A 195 25.20 -2.92 9.11
CA MET A 195 25.59 -3.25 10.49
C MET A 195 26.35 -2.11 11.17
N GLU A 196 27.10 -1.34 10.40
CA GLU A 196 27.84 -0.16 10.87
C GLU A 196 26.91 1.04 10.98
N VAL A 197 26.29 1.20 12.14
CA VAL A 197 25.57 2.45 12.46
C VAL A 197 26.62 3.53 12.70
N PRO A 198 26.50 4.73 12.09
CA PRO A 198 27.39 5.85 12.40
C PRO A 198 27.38 6.14 13.89
N GLU A 199 28.49 6.66 14.41
CA GLU A 199 28.53 7.12 15.79
C GLU A 199 27.67 8.38 15.97
N GLU A 200 27.29 8.63 17.22
CA GLU A 200 26.63 9.86 17.61
C GLU A 200 27.54 11.07 17.26
N PRO A 201 27.00 12.20 16.76
CA PRO A 201 25.58 12.50 16.50
C PRO A 201 25.07 12.16 15.09
N GLN A 202 25.84 11.49 14.25
CA GLN A 202 25.49 11.21 12.86
C GLN A 202 24.56 9.99 12.70
N ASP A 203 24.16 9.35 13.79
CA ASP A 203 23.26 8.20 13.80
C ASP A 203 21.76 8.58 13.68
N ILE A 204 21.45 9.88 13.60
CA ILE A 204 20.09 10.42 13.46
C ILE A 204 19.85 11.05 12.08
N VAL A 205 18.65 10.84 11.54
CA VAL A 205 18.21 11.31 10.22
C VAL A 205 16.83 11.97 10.26
N ILE A 206 16.55 12.82 9.28
CA ILE A 206 15.21 13.37 9.03
C ILE A 206 14.45 12.41 8.11
N ALA A 207 13.17 12.16 8.37
CA ALA A 207 12.33 11.32 7.53
C ALA A 207 10.95 11.94 7.27
N ARG A 208 10.38 11.69 6.09
CA ARG A 208 8.99 12.01 5.73
C ARG A 208 8.40 10.89 4.88
N LYS A 209 7.09 10.65 4.95
CA LYS A 209 6.43 9.75 4.00
C LYS A 209 6.20 10.47 2.68
N GLU A 210 6.81 9.97 1.61
CA GLU A 210 6.69 10.55 0.27
C GLU A 210 6.53 9.46 -0.80
N PHE A 211 6.01 9.84 -1.97
CA PHE A 211 6.06 8.96 -3.13
C PHE A 211 7.49 8.93 -3.67
N ARG A 212 8.10 7.74 -3.67
CA ARG A 212 9.48 7.56 -4.07
C ARG A 212 9.60 7.58 -5.60
N GLN A 213 10.41 8.48 -6.13
CA GLN A 213 10.88 8.43 -7.51
C GLN A 213 12.04 7.43 -7.62
N TYR A 214 11.96 6.50 -8.59
CA TYR A 214 13.02 5.54 -8.87
C TYR A 214 13.07 5.22 -10.37
N VAL A 215 14.25 4.91 -10.87
CA VAL A 215 14.44 4.40 -12.23
C VAL A 215 14.25 2.89 -12.19
N ASN A 216 13.37 2.35 -13.05
CA ASN A 216 13.19 0.91 -13.14
C ASN A 216 14.30 0.26 -13.99
N GLU A 217 14.33 -1.07 -14.05
CA GLU A 217 15.29 -1.85 -14.85
C GLU A 217 15.29 -1.47 -16.35
N ALA A 218 14.19 -0.90 -16.85
CA ALA A 218 14.06 -0.42 -18.21
C ALA A 218 14.51 1.05 -18.42
N GLY A 219 15.15 1.67 -17.42
CA GLY A 219 15.62 3.06 -17.49
C GLY A 219 14.52 4.12 -17.37
N LEU A 220 13.26 3.74 -17.13
CA LEU A 220 12.13 4.66 -17.01
C LEU A 220 11.95 5.15 -15.57
N LEU A 221 11.77 6.45 -15.41
CA LEU A 221 11.45 7.08 -14.14
C LEU A 221 10.01 6.71 -13.74
N LYS A 222 9.87 6.08 -12.58
CA LYS A 222 8.59 5.68 -11.97
C LYS A 222 8.44 6.27 -10.58
N MET A 223 7.20 6.37 -10.13
CA MET A 223 6.86 6.67 -8.73
C MET A 223 6.32 5.42 -8.03
N SER A 224 6.51 5.36 -6.71
CA SER A 224 5.85 4.35 -5.87
C SER A 224 4.33 4.60 -5.82
N PHE A 225 3.56 3.52 -5.68
CA PHE A 225 2.08 3.60 -5.54
C PHE A 225 1.62 3.98 -4.14
N LYS A 226 2.53 3.90 -3.16
CA LYS A 226 2.29 4.26 -1.76
C LYS A 226 3.39 5.21 -1.30
N LYS A 227 3.05 6.08 -0.35
CA LYS A 227 4.07 6.87 0.33
C LYS A 227 4.94 5.95 1.18
N GLU A 228 6.25 6.11 1.07
CA GLU A 228 7.25 5.40 1.85
C GLU A 228 8.13 6.41 2.57
N PHE A 229 8.79 5.98 3.65
CA PHE A 229 9.73 6.86 4.32
C PHE A 229 10.94 7.13 3.43
N VAL A 230 11.12 8.41 3.12
CA VAL A 230 12.30 8.98 2.50
C VAL A 230 13.15 9.59 3.61
N HIS A 231 14.48 9.44 3.53
CA HIS A 231 15.40 9.76 4.60
C HIS A 231 16.46 10.76 4.11
N TYR A 232 16.76 11.74 4.93
CA TYR A 232 17.71 12.82 4.65
C TYR A 232 18.72 12.93 5.79
N HIS A 233 19.93 13.39 5.51
CA HIS A 233 20.84 13.80 6.59
C HIS A 233 20.18 14.90 7.42
N THR A 234 20.57 14.98 8.68
CA THR A 234 20.21 16.07 9.61
C THR A 234 20.94 17.36 9.22
N LYS A 235 20.65 17.85 8.01
CA LYS A 235 21.19 19.08 7.41
C LYS A 235 20.08 19.72 6.59
N LYS A 236 19.80 21.01 6.82
CA LYS A 236 18.74 21.75 6.11
C LYS A 236 18.86 21.60 4.58
N ARG A 237 20.08 21.71 4.05
CA ARG A 237 20.37 21.57 2.61
C ARG A 237 19.92 20.24 1.99
N CYS A 238 19.91 19.15 2.75
CA CYS A 238 19.53 17.84 2.20
C CYS A 238 18.03 17.77 1.94
N VAL A 239 17.22 18.36 2.80
CA VAL A 239 15.77 18.39 2.62
C VAL A 239 15.40 19.41 1.55
N LEU A 240 16.01 20.60 1.57
CA LEU A 240 15.77 21.67 0.58
C LEU A 240 16.05 21.25 -0.87
N HIS A 241 16.99 20.32 -1.09
CA HIS A 241 17.26 19.80 -2.43
C HIS A 241 16.05 19.09 -3.05
N LYS A 242 15.16 18.52 -2.22
CA LYS A 242 13.94 17.86 -2.68
C LYS A 242 12.67 18.67 -2.43
N ASP A 243 12.64 19.44 -1.36
CA ASP A 243 11.51 20.26 -0.95
C ASP A 243 11.99 21.69 -0.65
N PRO A 244 11.99 22.60 -1.66
CA PRO A 244 12.44 23.97 -1.49
C PRO A 244 11.63 24.78 -0.46
N SER A 245 10.39 24.36 -0.17
CA SER A 245 9.52 24.96 0.85
C SER A 245 9.76 24.43 2.26
N PHE A 246 10.78 23.60 2.47
CA PHE A 246 11.05 23.01 3.78
C PHE A 246 11.47 24.07 4.82
N GLU A 247 10.67 24.12 5.90
CA GLU A 247 10.97 24.88 7.10
C GLU A 247 11.42 23.94 8.23
N PRO A 248 12.62 24.10 8.80
CA PRO A 248 13.09 23.26 9.90
C PRO A 248 12.13 23.17 11.09
N GLN A 249 11.42 24.26 11.38
CA GLN A 249 10.44 24.36 12.46
C GLN A 249 9.23 23.44 12.25
N SER A 250 8.99 22.97 11.02
CA SER A 250 7.92 22.02 10.71
C SER A 250 8.25 20.57 11.11
N ILE A 251 9.46 20.29 11.62
CA ILE A 251 9.81 18.95 12.09
C ILE A 251 9.05 18.67 13.39
N VAL A 252 8.25 17.61 13.37
CA VAL A 252 7.54 17.11 14.54
C VAL A 252 8.45 16.18 15.32
N ILE A 253 8.66 16.51 16.59
CA ILE A 253 9.54 15.78 17.50
C ILE A 253 8.69 15.17 18.59
N SER A 254 8.51 13.85 18.54
CA SER A 254 7.77 13.14 19.57
C SER A 254 8.54 13.14 20.89
N THR A 255 7.82 13.05 22.01
CA THR A 255 8.39 12.92 23.36
C THR A 255 9.35 11.75 23.47
N ASP A 256 9.04 10.63 22.81
CA ASP A 256 9.86 9.41 22.79
C ASP A 256 11.21 9.62 22.10
N ILE A 257 11.25 10.43 21.04
CA ILE A 257 12.52 10.77 20.39
C ILE A 257 13.28 11.76 21.27
N ARG A 258 12.60 12.78 21.81
CA ARG A 258 13.24 13.83 22.61
C ARG A 258 13.95 13.26 23.85
N SER A 259 13.40 12.23 24.48
CA SER A 259 14.02 11.56 25.63
C SER A 259 15.24 10.70 25.27
N LEU A 260 15.38 10.30 24.00
CA LEU A 260 16.51 9.52 23.49
C LEU A 260 17.64 10.40 22.92
N LEU A 261 17.38 11.68 22.68
CA LEU A 261 18.39 12.61 22.17
C LEU A 261 19.43 12.92 23.25
N GLN A 262 20.64 12.44 23.01
CA GLN A 262 21.83 12.88 23.74
C GLN A 262 22.20 14.34 23.40
N GLU A 263 23.05 14.96 24.22
CA GLU A 263 23.36 16.39 24.11
C GLU A 263 24.07 16.74 22.81
N SER A 264 24.88 15.84 22.26
CA SER A 264 25.55 16.09 20.98
C SER A 264 24.55 16.08 19.81
N HIS A 265 23.47 15.29 19.88
CA HIS A 265 22.38 15.34 18.88
C HIS A 265 21.65 16.68 18.93
N LYS A 266 21.34 17.19 20.13
CA LYS A 266 20.70 18.51 20.28
C LYS A 266 21.59 19.62 19.73
N THR A 267 22.89 19.53 19.99
CA THR A 267 23.89 20.45 19.43
C THR A 267 23.91 20.39 17.91
N LEU A 268 23.92 19.19 17.32
CA LEU A 268 23.85 18.99 15.87
C LEU A 268 22.55 19.59 15.27
N ILE A 269 21.39 19.29 15.89
CA ILE A 269 20.09 19.77 15.42
C ILE A 269 20.01 21.29 15.51
N LYS A 270 20.49 21.89 16.61
CA LYS A 270 20.54 23.35 16.76
C LYS A 270 21.44 23.99 15.70
N HIS A 271 22.61 23.42 15.47
CA HIS A 271 23.58 23.93 14.49
C HIS A 271 23.09 23.80 13.04
N GLU A 272 22.56 22.64 12.65
CA GLU A 272 22.21 22.34 11.26
C GLU A 272 20.79 22.76 10.86
N LEU A 273 19.89 22.88 11.83
CA LEU A 273 18.45 23.13 11.60
C LEU A 273 17.93 24.36 12.35
N GLY A 274 18.67 24.92 13.31
CA GLY A 274 18.23 26.08 14.09
C GLY A 274 17.15 25.77 15.13
N ILE A 275 16.92 24.50 15.45
CA ILE A 275 15.88 24.05 16.38
C ILE A 275 16.49 23.89 17.78
N SER A 276 15.87 24.47 18.81
CA SER A 276 16.30 24.32 20.21
C SER A 276 15.45 23.26 20.92
N LEU A 277 16.08 22.28 21.56
CA LEU A 277 15.45 21.07 22.13
C LEU A 277 15.81 20.82 23.59
#